data_AF-P9WJ42-F1
#
_entry.id   AF-P9WJ42-F1
#
_cell.length_a   1.000
_cell.length_b   1.000
_cell.length_c   1.000
_cell.angle_alpha   90.00
_cell.angle_beta   90.00
_cell.angle_gamma   90.00
#
_symmetry.space_group_name_H-M   'P 1'
#
loop_
_entity.id
_entity.type
_entity.pdbx_description
1 polymer ?
#
loop_
_entity_poly.entity_id
_entity_poly.type
_entity_poly.pdbx_seq_one_letter_code
_entity_poly.pdbx_strand_id
1 'polypeptide(L)'
;MHRGYALVVCSPGVTRTMIDIDDDLLARAAKELGTTTKKDTVHAALRAALRASAARSLMNRMAENATGTQDEALVNAMWRDGHPENTA
;
A
#
# COMPACT_ATOMS: atom_id res chain seq x y z
N MET A 1 2.17 -27.96 25.62
CA MET A 1 0.76 -27.70 25.23
C MET A 1 0.75 -26.42 24.42
N HIS A 2 0.58 -26.48 23.09
CA HIS A 2 0.60 -25.31 22.21
C HIS A 2 -0.68 -24.50 22.40
N ARG A 3 -0.58 -23.29 22.98
CA ARG A 3 -1.68 -22.33 22.99
C ARG A 3 -1.81 -21.76 21.58
N GLY A 4 -2.80 -22.24 20.83
CA GLY A 4 -3.17 -21.69 19.53
C GLY A 4 -3.73 -20.28 19.71
N TYR A 5 -2.92 -19.27 19.46
CA TYR A 5 -3.40 -17.90 19.34
C TYR A 5 -4.01 -17.75 17.94
N ALA A 6 -5.32 -17.97 17.83
CA ALA A 6 -6.07 -17.53 16.67
C ALA A 6 -6.09 -16.00 16.70
N LEU A 7 -5.40 -15.34 15.77
CA LEU A 7 -5.46 -13.90 15.58
C LEU A 7 -6.90 -13.54 15.16
N VAL A 8 -7.76 -13.20 16.13
CA VAL A 8 -9.07 -12.63 15.85
C VAL A 8 -8.83 -11.23 15.29
N VAL A 9 -8.89 -11.12 13.96
CA VAL A 9 -8.90 -9.82 13.30
C VAL A 9 -10.29 -9.23 13.53
N CYS A 10 -10.43 -8.42 14.58
CA CYS A 10 -11.64 -7.62 14.77
C CYS A 10 -11.72 -6.64 13.60
N SER A 11 -12.72 -6.79 12.73
CA SER A 11 -13.04 -5.73 11.78
C SER A 11 -13.36 -4.48 12.59
N PRO A 12 -12.61 -3.37 12.45
CA PRO A 12 -12.97 -2.16 13.17
C PRO A 12 -14.35 -1.72 12.69
N GLY A 13 -15.27 -1.54 13.63
CA GLY A 13 -16.58 -0.98 13.35
C GLY A 13 -16.45 0.38 12.66
N VAL A 14 -17.44 0.74 11.84
CA VAL A 14 -17.50 2.08 11.24
C VAL A 14 -18.14 3.05 12.22
N THR A 15 -17.44 4.15 12.51
CA THR A 15 -18.00 5.28 13.26
C THR A 15 -18.46 6.37 12.29
N ARG A 16 -19.51 7.11 12.67
CA ARG A 16 -19.96 8.28 11.91
C ARG A 16 -19.53 9.53 12.67
N THR A 17 -18.84 10.42 11.97
CA THR A 17 -18.36 11.69 12.52
C THR A 17 -18.83 12.82 11.63
N MET A 18 -19.25 13.94 12.23
CA MET A 18 -19.55 15.16 11.50
C MET A 18 -18.24 15.90 11.22
N ILE A 19 -17.94 16.11 9.94
CA ILE A 19 -16.75 16.83 9.48
C ILE A 19 -17.18 17.89 8.48
N ASP A 20 -16.53 19.04 8.53
CA ASP A 20 -16.66 20.07 7.51
C ASP A 20 -15.81 19.68 6.30
N ILE A 21 -16.42 19.63 5.12
CA ILE A 21 -15.76 19.24 3.87
C ILE A 21 -16.15 20.23 2.78
N ASP A 22 -15.16 20.69 2.03
CA ASP A 22 -15.37 21.42 0.78
C ASP A 22 -16.11 20.52 -0.23
N ASP A 23 -17.37 20.88 -0.51
CA ASP A 23 -18.25 20.10 -1.37
C ASP A 23 -17.81 20.13 -2.85
N ASP A 24 -17.13 21.20 -3.30
CA ASP A 24 -16.58 21.28 -4.67
C ASP A 24 -15.37 20.37 -4.82
N LEU A 25 -14.50 20.34 -3.81
CA LEU A 25 -13.39 19.41 -3.75
C LEU A 25 -13.89 17.96 -3.71
N LEU A 26 -14.93 17.69 -2.91
CA LEU A 26 -15.52 16.37 -2.82
C LEU A 26 -16.17 15.93 -4.15
N ALA A 27 -16.84 16.84 -4.86
CA ALA A 27 -17.41 16.56 -6.18
C ALA A 27 -16.34 16.25 -7.22
N ARG A 28 -15.22 17.00 -7.23
CA ARG A 28 -14.07 16.71 -8.10
C ARG A 28 -13.46 15.36 -7.76
N ALA A 29 -13.24 15.07 -6.48
CA ALA A 29 -12.75 13.76 -6.05
C ALA A 29 -13.70 12.62 -6.45
N ALA A 30 -15.03 12.83 -6.35
CA ALA A 30 -16.01 11.82 -6.74
C ALA A 30 -15.95 11.50 -8.23
N LYS A 31 -15.76 12.52 -9.07
CA LYS A 31 -15.58 12.35 -10.52
C LYS A 31 -14.30 11.58 -10.84
N GLU A 32 -13.19 11.93 -10.23
CA GLU A 32 -11.90 11.27 -10.47
C GLU A 32 -11.86 9.83 -9.94
N LEU A 33 -12.53 9.56 -8.80
CA LEU A 33 -12.58 8.24 -8.18
C LEU A 33 -13.72 7.36 -8.70
N GLY A 34 -14.64 7.91 -9.51
CA GLY A 34 -15.81 7.20 -10.02
C GLY A 34 -16.83 6.80 -8.96
N THR A 35 -16.92 7.57 -7.86
CA THR A 35 -17.83 7.29 -6.74
C THR A 35 -19.10 8.13 -6.82
N THR A 36 -20.22 7.58 -6.33
CA THR A 36 -21.54 8.25 -6.39
C THR A 36 -21.97 8.85 -5.05
N THR A 37 -21.46 8.33 -3.93
CA THR A 37 -21.84 8.80 -2.59
C THR A 37 -20.68 9.51 -1.90
N LYS A 38 -20.99 10.53 -1.08
CA LYS A 38 -19.99 11.25 -0.27
C LYS A 38 -19.14 10.29 0.58
N LYS A 39 -19.78 9.27 1.18
CA LYS A 39 -19.11 8.23 1.97
C LYS A 39 -18.11 7.43 1.13
N ASP A 40 -18.51 6.96 -0.04
CA ASP A 40 -17.64 6.16 -0.89
C ASP A 40 -16.48 6.98 -1.43
N THR A 41 -16.71 8.26 -1.76
CA THR A 41 -15.64 9.20 -2.13
C THR A 41 -14.63 9.36 -1.00
N VAL A 42 -15.09 9.60 0.24
CA VAL A 42 -14.21 9.74 1.41
C VAL A 42 -13.41 8.46 1.65
N HIS A 43 -14.07 7.29 1.63
CA HIS A 43 -13.40 6.01 1.83
C HIS A 43 -12.39 5.70 0.71
N ALA A 44 -12.73 5.99 -0.55
CA ALA A 44 -11.84 5.80 -1.69
C ALA A 44 -10.64 6.75 -1.61
N ALA A 45 -10.86 8.02 -1.26
CA ALA A 45 -9.81 9.00 -1.05
C ALA A 45 -8.84 8.59 0.07
N LEU A 46 -9.35 8.13 1.22
CA LEU A 46 -8.50 7.64 2.32
C LEU A 46 -7.65 6.44 1.89
N ARG A 47 -8.24 5.48 1.16
CA ARG A 47 -7.48 4.35 0.62
C ARG A 47 -6.42 4.80 -0.41
N ALA A 48 -6.73 5.78 -1.26
CA ALA A 48 -5.79 6.33 -2.21
C ALA A 48 -4.62 7.03 -1.50
N ALA A 49 -4.89 7.83 -0.46
CA ALA A 49 -3.87 8.49 0.34
C ALA A 49 -2.94 7.49 1.03
N LEU A 50 -3.48 6.42 1.62
CA LEU A 50 -2.68 5.35 2.23
C LEU A 50 -1.82 4.62 1.20
N ARG A 51 -2.35 4.32 0.01
CA ARG A 51 -1.56 3.72 -1.08
C ARG A 51 -0.45 4.64 -1.53
N ALA A 52 -0.71 5.93 -1.70
CA ALA A 52 0.31 6.91 -2.06
C ALA A 52 1.40 7.02 -1.00
N SER A 53 1.03 7.02 0.29
CA SER A 53 1.97 7.02 1.41
C SER A 53 2.83 5.76 1.44
N ALA A 54 2.22 4.58 1.26
CA ALA A 54 2.93 3.31 1.20
C ALA A 54 3.89 3.24 0.00
N ALA A 55 3.44 3.68 -1.18
CA ALA A 55 4.26 3.74 -2.38
C ALA A 55 5.45 4.69 -2.19
N ARG A 56 5.22 5.88 -1.61
CA ARG A 56 6.31 6.81 -1.30
C ARG A 56 7.30 6.23 -0.28
N SER A 57 6.81 5.54 0.74
CA SER A 57 7.67 4.88 1.73
C SER A 57 8.51 3.77 1.10
N LEU A 58 7.91 3.00 0.19
CA LEU A 58 8.62 1.97 -0.57
C LEU A 58 9.68 2.58 -1.49
N MET A 59 9.34 3.65 -2.23
CA MET A 59 10.26 4.37 -3.10
C MET A 59 11.43 4.97 -2.31
N ASN A 60 11.19 5.54 -1.13
CA ASN A 60 12.25 6.05 -0.26
C ASN A 60 13.21 4.92 0.16
N ARG A 61 12.67 3.78 0.60
CA ARG A 61 13.48 2.61 0.94
C ARG A 61 14.28 2.08 -0.26
N MET A 62 13.69 2.11 -1.45
CA MET A 62 14.36 1.74 -2.70
C MET A 62 15.47 2.72 -3.09
N ALA A 63 15.28 4.02 -2.84
CA ALA A 63 16.30 5.03 -3.08
C ALA A 63 17.47 4.91 -2.08
N GLU A 64 17.18 4.56 -0.82
CA GLU A 64 18.19 4.33 0.22
C GLU A 64 19.03 3.07 -0.03
N ASN A 65 18.46 2.04 -0.67
CA ASN A 65 19.12 0.75 -0.90
C ASN A 65 19.50 0.47 -2.36
N ALA A 66 19.67 1.52 -3.18
CA ALA A 66 19.81 1.44 -4.64
C ALA A 66 21.06 0.70 -5.16
N THR A 67 21.78 -0.06 -4.33
CA THR A 67 22.94 -0.90 -4.72
C THR A 67 22.52 -2.22 -5.41
N GLY A 68 21.42 -2.22 -6.15
CA GLY A 68 21.08 -3.34 -7.03
C GLY A 68 22.11 -3.48 -8.15
N THR A 69 22.46 -4.70 -8.52
CA THR A 69 23.27 -4.93 -9.73
C THR A 69 22.45 -4.63 -10.98
N GLN A 70 23.02 -3.88 -11.93
CA GLN A 70 22.45 -3.71 -13.28
C GLN A 70 23.00 -4.75 -14.27
N ASP A 71 23.87 -5.65 -13.81
CA ASP A 71 24.42 -6.71 -14.65
C ASP A 71 23.32 -7.72 -14.94
N GLU A 72 22.78 -7.67 -16.16
CA GLU A 72 21.75 -8.57 -16.65
C GLU A 72 22.16 -10.05 -16.52
N ALA A 73 23.44 -10.37 -16.74
CA ALA A 73 23.91 -11.74 -16.62
C ALA A 73 23.90 -12.21 -15.16
N LEU A 74 24.28 -11.34 -14.21
CA LEU A 74 24.17 -11.62 -12.78
C LEU A 74 22.72 -11.73 -12.32
N VAL A 75 21.84 -10.84 -12.79
CA VAL A 75 20.39 -10.89 -12.48
C VAL A 75 19.78 -12.18 -13.02
N ASN A 76 20.09 -12.57 -14.26
CA ASN A 76 19.63 -13.82 -14.86
C ASN A 76 20.25 -15.05 -14.18
N ALA A 77 21.47 -14.97 -13.65
CA ALA A 77 22.05 -16.02 -12.82
C ALA A 77 21.30 -16.12 -11.47
N MET A 78 21.07 -15.01 -10.76
CA MET A 78 20.27 -14.99 -9.52
C MET A 78 18.86 -15.57 -9.71
N TRP A 79 18.19 -15.26 -10.84
CA TRP A 79 16.87 -15.84 -11.15
C TRP A 79 16.91 -17.33 -11.43
N ARG A 80 17.98 -17.84 -12.07
CA ARG A 80 18.14 -19.26 -12.40
C ARG A 80 18.55 -20.10 -11.19
N ASP A 81 19.50 -19.59 -10.41
CA ASP A 81 20.20 -20.36 -9.37
C ASP A 81 19.62 -20.13 -7.97
N GLY A 82 18.80 -19.08 -7.80
CA GLY A 82 18.44 -18.56 -6.48
C GLY A 82 19.55 -17.66 -5.90
N HIS A 83 19.25 -16.98 -4.81
CA HIS A 83 20.17 -16.04 -4.16
C HIS A 83 21.51 -16.73 -3.79
N PRO A 84 22.69 -16.11 -4.05
CA PRO A 84 23.99 -16.80 -4.02
C PRO A 84 24.45 -17.23 -2.63
N GLU A 85 23.77 -16.84 -1.54
CA GLU A 85 24.04 -17.39 -0.21
C GLU A 85 23.60 -18.87 -0.06
N ASN A 86 22.90 -19.44 -1.03
CA ASN A 86 22.66 -20.89 -1.13
C ASN A 86 23.71 -21.61 -2.01
N THR A 87 24.85 -20.97 -2.25
CA THR A 87 25.99 -21.59 -2.95
C THR A 87 27.22 -21.44 -2.06
N ALA A 88 27.21 -22.17 -0.94
CA ALA A 88 28.42 -22.43 -0.16
C ALA A 88 29.24 -23.55 -0.81
#